data_AF-A0A9P4PLZ2-F1
#
_entry.id   AF-A0A9P4PLZ2-F1
#
_cell.length_a   1.000
_cell.length_b   1.000
_cell.length_c   1.000
_cell.angle_alpha   90.00
_cell.angle_beta   90.00
_cell.angle_gamma   90.00
#
_symmetry.space_group_name_H-M   'P 1'
#
loop_
_entity.id
_entity.type
_entity.pdbx_description
1 polymer ?
#
loop_
_entity_poly.entity_id
_entity_poly.type
_entity_poly.pdbx_seq_one_letter_code
_entity_poly.pdbx_strand_id
1 'polypeptide(L)'
;MLVSRACGLFAIASTVLAQTTVYEAESAVLNGVTVGTSVAGFSGTGYVEGFDTGTDTISFNVSSSTSRLYDLSIVYNGPYGDKYTTVVLNNVGGSQVSLPATTTWTTVPAGQVLLNAGSNSIQIQNNWGWYLIDSIKLAPAAKRGAHKITTTPINKNANSDAKALLKYLGSIYGKKILSGQHDQTYLDWVTTNVGKTPAIGGYDFMDYTESRKAYGAVSTDVDKAIAFAKKGGIITFQWHWGAPVGLYDTADHPWYRGFYTDATDFNIETALKDTTNANYTLLIKDIDTIAVELKKLQAAAVPIIFRPLHEAEGGWFWWGAKGPEPAKKLWNILYDRLTKYHKLNNLIWEWNSVAAAWYPGNDKVDLVSADFYNQGDHGPNSVTYNSLLALTNDTKIIAAAEVGSVMEPDQLKAYQADWVYFAVWSAEYISGGSWNSLDLLKRIYASDYVLTLDEIKGWKKT
;
A
#
# COMPACT_ATOMS: atom_id res chain seq x y z
N MET A 1 38.70 -48.09 -40.15
CA MET A 1 38.67 -47.28 -38.90
C MET A 1 38.17 -45.89 -39.29
N LEU A 2 36.90 -45.60 -39.01
CA LEU A 2 36.26 -44.32 -39.35
C LEU A 2 36.69 -43.23 -38.38
N VAL A 3 37.07 -42.06 -38.91
CA VAL A 3 37.30 -40.83 -38.15
C VAL A 3 35.98 -40.06 -38.12
N SER A 4 35.34 -39.99 -36.96
CA SER A 4 34.17 -39.15 -36.71
C SER A 4 34.65 -37.76 -36.27
N ARG A 5 34.32 -36.72 -37.05
CA ARG A 5 34.45 -35.32 -36.65
C ARG A 5 33.13 -34.89 -36.02
N ALA A 6 33.11 -34.64 -34.72
CA ALA A 6 32.01 -34.00 -34.04
C ALA A 6 32.08 -32.48 -34.25
N CYS A 7 31.16 -31.93 -35.04
CA CYS A 7 30.90 -30.49 -35.10
C CYS A 7 30.08 -30.11 -33.86
N GLY A 8 30.70 -29.39 -32.91
CA GLY A 8 29.98 -28.76 -31.81
C GLY A 8 29.32 -27.47 -32.30
N LEU A 9 27.99 -27.47 -32.40
CA LEU A 9 27.21 -26.23 -32.53
C LEU A 9 27.24 -25.50 -31.18
N PHE A 10 27.98 -24.39 -31.10
CA PHE A 10 27.79 -23.41 -30.04
C PHE A 10 26.48 -22.66 -30.32
N ALA A 11 25.43 -22.97 -29.56
CA ALA A 11 24.25 -22.14 -29.49
C ALA A 11 24.61 -20.86 -28.72
N ILE A 12 24.86 -19.77 -29.45
CA ILE A 12 24.97 -18.44 -28.86
C ILE A 12 23.56 -18.06 -28.41
N ALA A 13 23.31 -18.11 -27.10
CA ALA A 13 22.10 -17.54 -26.51
C ALA A 13 22.18 -16.03 -26.70
N SER A 14 21.54 -15.51 -27.74
CA SER A 14 21.30 -14.08 -27.92
C SER A 14 20.33 -13.64 -26.82
N THR A 15 20.87 -13.02 -25.77
CA THR A 15 20.07 -12.22 -24.85
C THR A 15 19.53 -11.02 -25.63
N VAL A 16 18.30 -11.13 -26.12
CA VAL A 16 17.55 -9.98 -26.62
C VAL A 16 17.39 -9.04 -25.43
N LEU A 17 18.18 -7.97 -25.38
CA LEU A 17 17.96 -6.87 -24.45
C LEU A 17 16.55 -6.34 -24.70
N ALA A 18 15.74 -6.22 -23.64
CA ALA A 18 14.43 -5.61 -23.74
C ALA A 18 14.60 -4.17 -24.25
N GLN A 19 14.22 -3.92 -25.50
CA GLN A 19 14.44 -2.64 -26.16
C GLN A 19 13.46 -1.61 -25.60
N THR A 20 13.98 -0.51 -25.06
CA THR A 20 13.18 0.67 -24.72
C THR A 20 12.80 1.41 -25.99
N THR A 21 11.52 1.71 -26.14
CA THR A 21 10.97 2.52 -27.24
C THR A 21 10.65 3.91 -26.71
N VAL A 22 11.11 4.94 -27.42
CA VAL A 22 10.80 6.35 -27.14
C VAL A 22 9.68 6.80 -28.07
N TYR A 23 8.70 7.52 -27.53
CA TYR A 23 7.67 8.20 -28.30
C TYR A 23 7.75 9.70 -28.00
N GLU A 24 8.15 10.47 -29.01
CA GLU A 24 8.34 11.92 -28.92
C GLU A 24 6.97 12.63 -28.80
N ALA A 25 6.86 13.57 -27.86
CA ALA A 25 5.59 14.21 -27.52
C ALA A 25 5.05 15.07 -28.65
N GLU A 26 5.92 15.75 -29.40
CA GLU A 26 5.57 16.60 -30.53
C GLU A 26 5.06 15.82 -31.75
N SER A 27 5.23 14.49 -31.78
CA SER A 27 4.67 13.60 -32.80
C SER A 27 3.35 12.95 -32.39
N ALA A 28 2.87 13.21 -31.17
CA ALA A 28 1.62 12.66 -30.64
C ALA A 28 0.40 13.50 -31.07
N VAL A 29 -0.80 13.02 -30.74
CA VAL A 29 -2.03 13.80 -30.94
C VAL A 29 -2.17 14.80 -29.80
N LEU A 30 -2.19 16.09 -30.12
CA LEU A 30 -2.23 17.19 -29.17
C LEU A 30 -3.65 17.77 -29.06
N ASN A 31 -4.12 18.03 -27.83
CA ASN A 31 -5.37 18.75 -27.57
C ASN A 31 -5.12 19.86 -26.54
N GLY A 32 -5.35 21.13 -26.92
CA GLY A 32 -5.16 22.28 -26.03
C GLY A 32 -3.70 22.68 -25.73
N VAL A 33 -2.74 21.84 -26.12
CA VAL A 33 -1.29 22.04 -25.94
C VAL A 33 -0.58 22.33 -27.27
N THR A 34 0.64 22.86 -27.19
CA THR A 34 1.44 23.24 -28.37
C THR A 34 2.87 22.73 -28.30
N VAL A 35 3.54 22.64 -29.46
CA VAL A 35 4.95 22.27 -29.55
C VAL A 35 5.84 23.48 -29.30
N GLY A 36 6.74 23.38 -28.33
CA GLY A 36 7.78 24.35 -27.99
C GLY A 36 9.17 23.87 -28.42
N THR A 37 10.09 24.82 -28.59
CA THR A 37 11.52 24.57 -28.91
C THR A 37 12.48 25.48 -28.13
N SER A 38 11.95 26.27 -27.19
CA SER A 38 12.70 27.35 -26.53
C SER A 38 13.66 26.84 -25.45
N VAL A 39 13.31 25.72 -24.79
CA VAL A 39 14.13 25.08 -23.77
C VAL A 39 15.06 24.06 -24.43
N ALA A 40 16.37 24.29 -24.40
CA ALA A 40 17.33 23.36 -25.02
C ALA A 40 17.39 21.99 -24.31
N GLY A 41 17.77 20.94 -25.04
CA GLY A 41 18.07 19.61 -24.49
C GLY A 41 16.97 18.55 -24.59
N PHE A 42 15.88 18.82 -25.31
CA PHE A 42 14.84 17.85 -25.67
C PHE A 42 15.33 16.83 -26.72
N SER A 43 14.63 15.71 -26.86
CA SER A 43 14.80 14.76 -27.97
C SER A 43 13.90 15.09 -29.16
N GLY A 44 14.17 14.48 -30.32
CA GLY A 44 13.38 14.75 -31.52
C GLY A 44 13.52 16.19 -32.04
N THR A 45 12.38 16.82 -32.27
CA THR A 45 12.23 18.13 -32.95
C THR A 45 11.65 19.22 -32.05
N GLY A 46 11.15 18.86 -30.87
CA GLY A 46 10.60 19.79 -29.90
C GLY A 46 10.14 19.08 -28.64
N TYR A 47 9.32 19.76 -27.86
CA TYR A 47 8.61 19.20 -26.71
C TYR A 47 7.20 19.80 -26.67
N VAL A 48 6.33 19.32 -25.80
CA VAL A 48 4.97 19.86 -25.65
C VAL A 48 4.84 20.68 -24.37
N GLU A 49 4.22 21.86 -24.50
CA GLU A 49 3.93 22.83 -23.44
C GLU A 49 2.51 23.38 -23.54
N GLY A 50 2.11 24.23 -22.59
CA GLY A 50 0.78 24.87 -22.57
C GLY A 50 -0.30 24.03 -21.88
N PHE A 51 0.05 23.27 -20.84
CA PHE A 51 -0.92 22.59 -19.99
C PHE A 51 -1.56 23.57 -19.00
N ASP A 52 -2.59 24.28 -19.46
CA ASP A 52 -3.23 25.40 -18.74
C ASP A 52 -4.65 25.05 -18.25
N THR A 53 -5.35 24.17 -18.97
CA THR A 53 -6.75 23.78 -18.72
C THR A 53 -6.90 22.28 -18.48
N GLY A 54 -7.91 21.87 -17.70
CA GLY A 54 -8.12 20.45 -17.38
C GLY A 54 -8.41 19.54 -18.58
N THR A 55 -8.72 20.11 -19.75
CA THR A 55 -8.95 19.34 -20.99
C THR A 55 -7.68 19.13 -21.82
N ASP A 56 -6.56 19.72 -21.42
CA ASP A 56 -5.32 19.67 -22.20
C ASP A 56 -4.69 18.29 -22.11
N THR A 57 -4.34 17.69 -23.26
CA THR A 57 -3.81 16.33 -23.30
C THR A 57 -2.79 16.12 -24.43
N ILE A 58 -1.91 15.14 -24.22
CA ILE A 58 -1.08 14.51 -25.25
C ILE A 58 -1.54 13.05 -25.34
N SER A 59 -1.90 12.57 -26.53
CA SER A 59 -2.31 11.18 -26.76
C SER A 59 -1.32 10.47 -27.68
N PHE A 60 -0.54 9.56 -27.08
CA PHE A 60 0.42 8.72 -27.76
C PHE A 60 -0.26 7.46 -28.31
N ASN A 61 -0.15 7.25 -29.62
CA ASN A 61 -0.56 6.00 -30.26
C ASN A 61 0.59 5.00 -30.18
N VAL A 62 0.41 3.95 -29.40
CA VAL A 62 1.42 2.89 -29.19
C VAL A 62 0.88 1.56 -29.69
N SER A 63 1.76 0.68 -30.16
CA SER A 63 1.36 -0.65 -30.62
C SER A 63 2.19 -1.73 -29.95
N SER A 64 1.55 -2.86 -29.66
CA SER A 64 2.21 -4.04 -29.10
C SER A 64 1.83 -5.27 -29.92
N SER A 65 2.79 -6.17 -30.19
CA SER A 65 2.52 -7.41 -30.91
C SER A 65 1.75 -8.44 -30.07
N THR A 66 1.86 -8.36 -28.75
CA THR A 66 1.20 -9.25 -27.79
C THR A 66 0.65 -8.46 -26.62
N SER A 67 -0.34 -8.98 -25.91
CA SER A 67 -0.69 -8.40 -24.61
C SER A 67 0.47 -8.59 -23.63
N ARG A 68 1.03 -7.49 -23.13
CA ARG A 68 2.21 -7.50 -22.25
C ARG A 68 2.30 -6.20 -21.44
N LEU A 69 2.88 -6.33 -20.25
CA LEU A 69 3.17 -5.22 -19.34
C LEU A 69 4.45 -4.48 -19.76
N TYR A 70 4.42 -3.15 -19.72
CA TYR A 70 5.55 -2.26 -20.00
C TYR A 70 5.76 -1.31 -18.83
N ASP A 71 7.02 -1.06 -18.48
CA ASP A 71 7.42 0.05 -17.62
C ASP A 71 7.30 1.35 -18.43
N LEU A 72 6.55 2.32 -17.90
CA LEU A 72 6.36 3.64 -18.48
C LEU A 72 7.25 4.64 -17.74
N SER A 73 7.90 5.53 -18.48
CA SER A 73 8.57 6.70 -17.92
C SER A 73 8.26 7.94 -18.74
N ILE A 74 8.24 9.09 -18.09
CA ILE A 74 7.99 10.39 -18.71
C ILE A 74 9.28 11.19 -18.65
N VAL A 75 9.71 11.74 -19.79
CA VAL A 75 10.77 12.73 -19.86
C VAL A 75 10.13 14.11 -19.83
N TYR A 76 10.48 14.91 -18.82
CA TYR A 76 9.83 16.20 -18.57
C TYR A 76 10.80 17.25 -18.06
N ASN A 77 10.35 18.50 -18.10
CA ASN A 77 10.93 19.63 -17.39
C ASN A 77 9.83 20.33 -16.59
N GLY A 78 10.07 20.63 -15.31
CA GLY A 78 9.08 21.16 -14.37
C GLY A 78 9.56 22.45 -13.70
N PRO A 79 9.73 23.55 -14.46
CA PRO A 79 10.39 24.76 -13.96
C PRO A 79 9.53 25.57 -12.99
N TYR A 80 8.26 25.21 -12.84
CA TYR A 80 7.26 25.97 -12.07
C TYR A 80 6.96 25.33 -10.69
N GLY A 81 7.92 24.60 -10.12
CA GLY A 81 7.76 23.87 -8.85
C GLY A 81 7.11 22.49 -9.03
N ASP A 82 6.96 21.73 -7.94
CA ASP A 82 6.37 20.39 -7.97
C ASP A 82 4.99 20.39 -8.63
N LYS A 83 4.74 19.40 -9.49
CA LYS A 83 3.48 19.18 -10.20
C LYS A 83 3.05 17.74 -10.15
N TYR A 84 1.83 17.53 -10.63
CA TYR A 84 1.29 16.22 -10.96
C TYR A 84 0.69 16.23 -12.36
N THR A 85 0.79 15.11 -13.05
CA THR A 85 0.07 14.80 -14.28
C THR A 85 -0.78 13.55 -14.08
N THR A 86 -1.69 13.26 -15.01
CA THR A 86 -2.50 12.03 -15.00
C THR A 86 -2.21 11.21 -16.24
N VAL A 87 -1.85 9.95 -16.05
CA VAL A 87 -1.65 8.97 -17.13
C VAL A 87 -2.91 8.14 -17.31
N VAL A 88 -3.45 8.10 -18.53
CA VAL A 88 -4.64 7.30 -18.88
C VAL A 88 -4.31 6.31 -19.99
N LEU A 89 -4.61 5.03 -19.79
CA LEU A 89 -4.41 3.97 -20.79
C LEU A 89 -5.75 3.60 -21.44
N ASN A 90 -5.82 3.66 -22.77
CA ASN A 90 -6.97 3.26 -23.57
C ASN A 90 -8.31 3.92 -23.14
N ASN A 91 -8.25 5.16 -22.66
CA ASN A 91 -9.40 5.92 -22.12
C ASN A 91 -10.06 5.28 -20.87
N VAL A 92 -9.36 4.41 -20.16
CA VAL A 92 -9.86 3.75 -18.96
C VAL A 92 -9.00 4.10 -17.76
N GLY A 93 -9.64 4.56 -16.68
CA GLY A 93 -8.98 4.92 -15.43
C GLY A 93 -8.08 6.16 -15.55
N GLY A 94 -7.20 6.35 -14.57
CA GLY A 94 -6.17 7.38 -14.58
C GLY A 94 -5.27 7.28 -13.36
N SER A 95 -3.96 7.28 -13.56
CA SER A 95 -2.97 7.25 -12.48
C SER A 95 -2.23 8.57 -12.40
N GLN A 96 -2.26 9.18 -11.21
CA GLN A 96 -1.51 10.40 -10.96
C GLN A 96 -0.01 10.10 -10.89
N VAL A 97 0.80 10.93 -11.54
CA VAL A 97 2.27 10.83 -11.55
C VAL A 97 2.86 12.13 -11.03
N SER A 98 3.74 12.03 -10.02
CA SER A 98 4.47 13.17 -9.48
C SER A 98 5.57 13.62 -10.43
N LEU A 99 5.64 14.94 -10.64
CA LEU A 99 6.65 15.63 -11.43
C LEU A 99 7.37 16.62 -10.49
N PRO A 100 8.42 16.18 -9.76
CA PRO A 100 9.21 17.07 -8.92
C PRO A 100 9.77 18.29 -9.67
N ALA A 101 9.98 19.39 -8.97
CA ALA A 101 10.56 20.60 -9.55
C ALA A 101 11.94 20.32 -10.16
N THR A 102 12.14 20.77 -11.39
CA THR A 102 13.43 20.67 -12.09
C THR A 102 13.51 21.76 -13.13
N THR A 103 14.70 22.29 -13.36
CA THR A 103 14.99 23.22 -14.47
C THR A 103 15.64 22.52 -15.66
N THR A 104 15.91 21.22 -15.54
CA THR A 104 16.54 20.38 -16.56
C THR A 104 15.64 19.23 -16.97
N TRP A 105 15.78 18.75 -18.20
CA TRP A 105 15.10 17.54 -18.65
C TRP A 105 15.52 16.34 -17.81
N THR A 106 14.55 15.70 -17.17
CA THR A 106 14.77 14.50 -16.36
C THR A 106 13.72 13.46 -16.67
N THR A 107 13.96 12.22 -16.25
CA THR A 107 13.02 11.12 -16.44
C THR A 107 12.44 10.71 -15.09
N VAL A 108 11.11 10.59 -15.02
CA VAL A 108 10.41 10.01 -13.87
C VAL A 108 9.72 8.71 -14.25
N PRO A 109 9.70 7.71 -13.36
CA PRO A 109 8.86 6.53 -13.56
C PRO A 109 7.39 6.94 -13.46
N ALA A 110 6.58 6.42 -14.39
CA ALA A 110 5.14 6.67 -14.47
C ALA A 110 4.34 5.37 -14.32
N GLY A 111 4.91 4.40 -13.59
CA GLY A 111 4.31 3.11 -13.34
C GLY A 111 4.44 2.14 -14.50
N GLN A 112 3.47 1.22 -14.59
CA GLN A 112 3.42 0.20 -15.62
C GLN A 112 2.12 0.32 -16.40
N VAL A 113 2.14 -0.07 -17.67
CA VAL A 113 0.95 -0.11 -18.54
C VAL A 113 0.83 -1.48 -19.20
N LEU A 114 -0.35 -2.09 -19.11
CA LEU A 114 -0.65 -3.35 -19.77
C LEU A 114 -1.16 -3.06 -21.18
N LEU A 115 -0.27 -3.14 -22.17
CA LEU A 115 -0.67 -2.94 -23.56
C LEU A 115 -1.39 -4.20 -24.07
N ASN A 116 -2.52 -4.01 -24.76
CA ASN A 116 -3.18 -5.05 -25.52
C ASN A 116 -2.42 -5.34 -26.82
N ALA A 117 -2.62 -6.51 -27.41
CA ALA A 117 -2.15 -6.75 -28.77
C ALA A 117 -2.84 -5.79 -29.75
N GLY A 118 -2.08 -5.19 -30.66
CA GLY A 118 -2.54 -4.15 -31.58
C GLY A 118 -2.34 -2.74 -31.03
N SER A 119 -3.25 -1.84 -31.40
CA SER A 119 -3.17 -0.42 -31.07
C SER A 119 -3.66 -0.13 -29.65
N ASN A 120 -2.95 0.76 -28.96
CA ASN A 120 -3.28 1.28 -27.65
C ASN A 120 -3.05 2.81 -27.66
N SER A 121 -3.69 3.51 -26.72
CA SER A 121 -3.48 4.94 -26.49
C SER A 121 -2.96 5.14 -25.07
N ILE A 122 -1.88 5.89 -24.91
CA ILE A 122 -1.42 6.40 -23.62
C ILE A 122 -1.60 7.91 -23.65
N GLN A 123 -2.40 8.44 -22.73
CA GLN A 123 -2.63 9.87 -22.60
C GLN A 123 -1.90 10.43 -21.39
N ILE A 124 -1.24 11.56 -21.59
CA ILE A 124 -0.80 12.45 -20.53
C ILE A 124 -1.83 13.59 -20.48
N GLN A 125 -2.65 13.59 -19.44
CA GLN A 125 -3.70 14.57 -19.24
C GLN A 125 -3.24 15.63 -18.26
N ASN A 126 -3.71 16.87 -18.47
CA ASN A 126 -3.47 17.92 -17.52
C ASN A 126 -4.02 17.53 -16.14
N ASN A 127 -3.30 17.95 -15.11
CA ASN A 127 -3.73 17.88 -13.73
C ASN A 127 -3.34 19.19 -13.06
N TRP A 128 -2.14 19.34 -12.51
CA TRP A 128 -1.71 20.63 -11.96
C TRP A 128 -1.23 21.62 -13.03
N GLY A 129 -0.88 21.13 -14.23
CA GLY A 129 -0.41 21.94 -15.35
C GLY A 129 1.00 22.50 -15.19
N TRP A 130 1.36 23.43 -16.07
CA TRP A 130 2.63 24.17 -15.98
C TRP A 130 3.87 23.26 -15.90
N TYR A 131 3.98 22.33 -16.83
CA TYR A 131 5.15 21.49 -17.06
C TYR A 131 5.34 21.26 -18.56
N LEU A 132 6.52 20.77 -18.95
CA LEU A 132 6.91 20.50 -20.32
C LEU A 132 7.14 19.00 -20.47
N ILE A 133 6.58 18.37 -21.50
CA ILE A 133 6.76 16.93 -21.77
C ILE A 133 7.54 16.75 -23.07
N ASP A 134 8.70 16.12 -22.97
CA ASP A 134 9.59 15.82 -24.10
C ASP A 134 9.16 14.51 -24.79
N SER A 135 9.09 13.44 -24.02
CA SER A 135 8.74 12.12 -24.56
C SER A 135 8.22 11.16 -23.48
N ILE A 136 7.63 10.05 -23.93
CA ILE A 136 7.43 8.88 -23.07
C ILE A 136 8.35 7.72 -23.50
N LYS A 137 8.77 6.93 -22.53
CA LYS A 137 9.59 5.73 -22.72
C LYS A 137 8.81 4.51 -22.28
N LEU A 138 8.78 3.50 -23.15
CA LEU A 138 8.20 2.19 -22.86
C LEU A 138 9.28 1.12 -22.94
N ALA A 139 9.49 0.39 -21.84
CA ALA A 139 10.33 -0.79 -21.81
C ALA A 139 9.48 -2.01 -21.45
N PRO A 140 9.60 -3.17 -22.14
CA PRO A 140 8.92 -4.38 -21.71
C PRO A 140 9.25 -4.67 -20.23
N ALA A 141 8.23 -4.78 -19.38
CA ALA A 141 8.43 -5.02 -17.97
C ALA A 141 9.13 -6.38 -17.78
N ALA A 142 10.15 -6.39 -16.92
CA ALA A 142 10.82 -7.64 -16.58
C ALA A 142 9.82 -8.60 -15.94
N LYS A 143 9.82 -9.87 -16.38
CA LYS A 143 8.97 -10.89 -15.75
C LYS A 143 9.33 -10.98 -14.26
N ARG A 144 8.36 -10.74 -13.38
CA ARG A 144 8.56 -10.95 -11.95
C ARG A 144 8.92 -12.41 -11.68
N GLY A 145 10.09 -12.61 -11.06
CA GLY A 145 10.54 -13.93 -10.60
C GLY A 145 9.76 -14.38 -9.36
N ALA A 146 10.17 -15.50 -8.77
CA ALA A 146 9.67 -15.88 -7.46
C ALA A 146 10.11 -14.85 -6.40
N HIS A 147 9.21 -14.51 -5.49
CA HIS A 147 9.49 -13.61 -4.38
C HIS A 147 10.61 -14.12 -3.47
N LYS A 148 11.43 -13.21 -2.94
CA LYS A 148 12.52 -13.50 -1.99
C LYS A 148 12.08 -13.38 -0.53
N ILE A 149 10.78 -13.49 -0.27
CA ILE A 149 10.21 -13.30 1.06
C ILE A 149 10.80 -14.26 2.09
N THR A 150 10.81 -13.78 3.34
CA THR A 150 11.07 -14.62 4.50
C THR A 150 9.79 -14.80 5.30
N THR A 151 9.55 -16.02 5.81
CA THR A 151 8.44 -16.30 6.73
C THR A 151 8.93 -16.57 8.15
N THR A 152 10.11 -16.04 8.49
CA THR A 152 10.65 -16.09 9.86
C THR A 152 10.32 -14.77 10.55
N PRO A 153 9.53 -14.79 11.64
CA PRO A 153 9.20 -13.55 12.34
C PRO A 153 10.45 -12.85 12.88
N ILE A 154 10.47 -11.52 12.87
CA ILE A 154 11.54 -10.70 13.46
C ILE A 154 11.69 -10.96 14.97
N ASN A 155 10.59 -11.32 15.63
CA ASN A 155 10.60 -11.81 16.99
C ASN A 155 11.07 -13.27 17.01
N LYS A 156 12.32 -13.50 17.43
CA LYS A 156 12.89 -14.85 17.60
C LYS A 156 12.08 -15.74 18.55
N ASN A 157 11.35 -15.14 19.48
CA ASN A 157 10.50 -15.84 20.45
C ASN A 157 9.03 -15.95 19.99
N ALA A 158 8.70 -15.60 18.73
CA ALA A 158 7.36 -15.74 18.20
C ALA A 158 6.78 -17.13 18.48
N ASN A 159 5.53 -17.18 18.92
CA ASN A 159 4.85 -18.41 19.26
C ASN A 159 4.46 -19.20 17.99
N SER A 160 3.94 -20.41 18.18
CA SER A 160 3.55 -21.29 17.07
C SER A 160 2.46 -20.68 16.20
N ASP A 161 1.50 -19.97 16.78
CA ASP A 161 0.40 -19.36 16.04
C ASP A 161 0.86 -18.24 15.12
N ALA A 162 1.73 -17.34 15.59
CA ALA A 162 2.29 -16.25 14.78
C ALA A 162 3.17 -16.81 13.65
N LYS A 163 4.01 -17.81 13.96
CA LYS A 163 4.82 -18.52 12.95
C LYS A 163 3.95 -19.18 11.88
N ALA A 164 2.86 -19.84 12.29
CA ALA A 164 1.90 -20.45 11.37
C ALA A 164 1.22 -19.40 10.49
N LEU A 165 0.86 -18.24 11.05
CA LEU A 165 0.24 -17.15 10.27
C LEU A 165 1.19 -16.64 9.20
N LEU A 166 2.41 -16.27 9.57
CA LEU A 166 3.38 -15.73 8.62
C LEU A 166 3.76 -16.77 7.54
N LYS A 167 3.87 -18.05 7.91
CA LYS A 167 4.10 -19.14 6.97
C LYS A 167 2.92 -19.32 6.00
N TYR A 168 1.70 -19.27 6.49
CA TYR A 168 0.49 -19.35 5.66
C TYR A 168 0.45 -18.18 4.65
N LEU A 169 0.64 -16.95 5.12
CA LEU A 169 0.71 -15.76 4.27
C LEU A 169 1.77 -15.93 3.16
N GLY A 170 2.98 -16.39 3.52
CA GLY A 170 4.02 -16.66 2.53
C GLY A 170 3.69 -17.78 1.55
N SER A 171 2.89 -18.78 1.95
CA SER A 171 2.49 -19.89 1.07
C SER A 171 1.57 -19.46 -0.07
N ILE A 172 0.76 -18.42 0.17
CA ILE A 172 -0.21 -17.86 -0.78
C ILE A 172 0.30 -16.61 -1.52
N TYR A 173 1.34 -15.94 -1.00
CA TYR A 173 1.90 -14.74 -1.60
C TYR A 173 2.38 -14.98 -3.04
N GLY A 174 1.99 -14.11 -3.97
CA GLY A 174 2.21 -14.32 -5.42
C GLY A 174 1.21 -15.25 -6.11
N LYS A 175 0.21 -15.80 -5.40
CA LYS A 175 -0.72 -16.82 -5.94
C LYS A 175 -2.18 -16.50 -5.72
N LYS A 176 -2.51 -15.89 -4.57
CA LYS A 176 -3.86 -15.56 -4.12
C LYS A 176 -3.80 -14.28 -3.28
N ILE A 177 -4.97 -13.67 -3.08
CA ILE A 177 -5.17 -12.54 -2.17
C ILE A 177 -6.24 -12.90 -1.14
N LEU A 178 -6.04 -12.56 0.13
CA LEU A 178 -7.06 -12.72 1.16
C LEU A 178 -8.04 -11.54 1.12
N SER A 179 -9.33 -11.84 1.16
CA SER A 179 -10.36 -10.83 1.38
C SER A 179 -10.38 -10.37 2.84
N GLY A 180 -10.55 -9.08 3.06
CA GLY A 180 -10.59 -8.49 4.39
C GLY A 180 -11.61 -7.36 4.49
N GLN A 181 -12.08 -7.14 5.71
CA GLN A 181 -13.04 -6.08 6.04
C GLN A 181 -12.74 -5.53 7.43
N HIS A 182 -12.70 -4.20 7.54
CA HIS A 182 -12.67 -3.50 8.82
C HIS A 182 -14.05 -3.43 9.46
N ASP A 183 -14.09 -3.50 10.79
CA ASP A 183 -15.29 -3.49 11.64
C ASP A 183 -16.22 -4.71 11.46
N GLN A 184 -16.68 -5.25 12.60
CA GLN A 184 -17.50 -6.47 12.63
C GLN A 184 -18.86 -6.28 11.95
N THR A 185 -19.48 -5.11 12.08
CA THR A 185 -20.78 -4.78 11.48
C THR A 185 -20.69 -4.90 9.97
N TYR A 186 -19.61 -4.40 9.38
CA TYR A 186 -19.42 -4.45 7.94
C TYR A 186 -18.92 -5.80 7.45
N LEU A 187 -18.14 -6.54 8.25
CA LEU A 187 -17.83 -7.95 7.98
C LEU A 187 -19.12 -8.79 7.88
N ASP A 188 -20.05 -8.58 8.81
CA ASP A 188 -21.36 -9.23 8.80
C ASP A 188 -22.25 -8.75 7.65
N TRP A 189 -22.15 -7.47 7.27
CA TRP A 189 -22.82 -6.92 6.10
C TRP A 189 -22.35 -7.60 4.81
N VAL A 190 -21.04 -7.78 4.62
CA VAL A 190 -20.47 -8.49 3.46
C VAL A 190 -20.97 -9.92 3.43
N THR A 191 -20.90 -10.61 4.58
CA THR A 191 -21.42 -11.98 4.70
C THR A 191 -22.88 -12.07 4.25
N THR A 192 -23.72 -11.12 4.67
CA THR A 192 -25.16 -11.12 4.40
C THR A 192 -25.49 -10.75 2.95
N ASN A 193 -24.85 -9.71 2.40
CA ASN A 193 -25.25 -9.11 1.12
C ASN A 193 -24.46 -9.66 -0.08
N VAL A 194 -23.20 -10.03 0.14
CA VAL A 194 -22.32 -10.63 -0.87
C VAL A 194 -22.44 -12.15 -0.87
N GLY A 195 -22.76 -12.76 0.27
CA GLY A 195 -22.91 -14.21 0.42
C GLY A 195 -21.60 -14.96 0.68
N LYS A 196 -20.51 -14.22 0.94
CA LYS A 196 -19.19 -14.72 1.30
C LYS A 196 -18.67 -13.97 2.52
N THR A 197 -17.98 -14.65 3.42
CA THR A 197 -17.38 -14.00 4.60
C THR A 197 -15.92 -13.67 4.31
N PRO A 198 -15.46 -12.41 4.55
CA PRO A 198 -14.05 -12.05 4.44
C PRO A 198 -13.15 -13.00 5.23
N ALA A 199 -11.95 -13.29 4.70
CA ALA A 199 -10.96 -14.13 5.39
C ALA A 199 -10.28 -13.41 6.57
N ILE A 200 -10.13 -12.09 6.47
CA ILE A 200 -9.52 -11.20 7.48
C ILE A 200 -10.59 -10.30 8.10
N GLY A 201 -10.58 -10.22 9.44
CA GLY A 201 -11.31 -9.21 10.20
C GLY A 201 -10.35 -8.16 10.74
N GLY A 202 -10.61 -6.89 10.41
CA GLY A 202 -9.87 -5.74 10.89
C GLY A 202 -10.57 -5.05 12.06
N TYR A 203 -9.81 -4.75 13.11
CA TYR A 203 -10.30 -4.21 14.38
C TYR A 203 -9.38 -3.10 14.90
N ASP A 204 -9.83 -2.34 15.89
CA ASP A 204 -9.08 -1.19 16.39
C ASP A 204 -8.91 -1.18 17.91
N PHE A 205 -7.71 -0.84 18.37
CA PHE A 205 -7.43 -0.58 19.79
C PHE A 205 -7.84 0.83 20.25
N MET A 206 -8.33 1.69 19.36
CA MET A 206 -8.69 3.09 19.59
C MET A 206 -9.35 3.32 20.96
N ASP A 207 -10.53 2.74 21.18
CA ASP A 207 -11.34 2.98 22.38
C ASP A 207 -10.84 2.25 23.65
N TYR A 208 -9.71 1.54 23.59
CA TYR A 208 -8.99 1.05 24.78
C TYR A 208 -7.97 2.08 25.33
N THR A 209 -7.63 3.10 24.54
CA THR A 209 -6.66 4.16 24.89
C THR A 209 -7.10 4.94 26.13
N GLU A 210 -6.18 5.26 27.05
CA GLU A 210 -6.53 5.93 28.32
C GLU A 210 -7.21 7.27 28.09
N SER A 211 -6.73 8.06 27.13
CA SER A 211 -7.28 9.38 26.79
C SER A 211 -8.74 9.32 26.35
N ARG A 212 -9.19 8.21 25.75
CA ARG A 212 -10.58 8.00 25.32
C ARG A 212 -11.45 7.40 26.42
N LYS A 213 -10.90 6.45 27.20
CA LYS A 213 -11.58 5.87 28.36
C LYS A 213 -11.89 6.93 29.42
N ALA A 214 -11.04 7.95 29.56
CA ALA A 214 -11.31 9.10 30.44
C ALA A 214 -12.62 9.83 30.09
N TYR A 215 -13.07 9.74 28.83
CA TYR A 215 -14.33 10.30 28.33
C TYR A 215 -15.44 9.25 28.15
N GLY A 216 -15.24 8.03 28.68
CA GLY A 216 -16.26 6.98 28.68
C GLY A 216 -16.30 6.11 27.42
N ALA A 217 -15.29 6.17 26.55
CA ALA A 217 -15.18 5.22 25.44
C ALA A 217 -15.03 3.78 25.95
N VAL A 218 -15.69 2.84 25.25
CA VAL A 218 -15.69 1.40 25.58
C VAL A 218 -15.58 0.62 24.29
N SER A 219 -14.70 -0.39 24.24
CA SER A 219 -14.58 -1.29 23.10
C SER A 219 -14.80 -2.75 23.49
N THR A 220 -15.28 -3.52 22.51
CA THR A 220 -15.45 -4.98 22.57
C THR A 220 -14.71 -5.68 21.44
N ASP A 221 -13.81 -4.97 20.74
CA ASP A 221 -13.16 -5.46 19.53
C ASP A 221 -12.25 -6.65 19.79
N VAL A 222 -11.61 -6.73 20.96
CA VAL A 222 -10.84 -7.91 21.36
C VAL A 222 -11.73 -9.15 21.44
N ASP A 223 -12.93 -9.03 22.01
CA ASP A 223 -13.85 -10.15 22.14
C ASP A 223 -14.40 -10.58 20.77
N LYS A 224 -14.72 -9.61 19.90
CA LYS A 224 -15.12 -9.86 18.51
C LYS A 224 -14.01 -10.57 17.73
N ALA A 225 -12.77 -10.11 17.84
CA ALA A 225 -11.61 -10.72 17.20
C ALA A 225 -11.38 -12.17 17.67
N ILE A 226 -11.51 -12.44 18.98
CA ILE A 226 -11.44 -13.81 19.52
C ILE A 226 -12.57 -14.68 18.94
N ALA A 227 -13.80 -14.15 18.86
CA ALA A 227 -14.93 -14.86 18.29
C ALA A 227 -14.73 -15.18 16.79
N PHE A 228 -14.19 -14.24 16.02
CA PHE A 228 -13.90 -14.42 14.60
C PHE A 228 -12.73 -15.40 14.37
N ALA A 229 -11.67 -15.32 15.18
CA ALA A 229 -10.55 -16.26 15.14
C ALA A 229 -10.99 -17.70 15.44
N LYS A 230 -11.96 -17.90 16.34
CA LYS A 230 -12.58 -19.23 16.59
C LYS A 230 -13.31 -19.79 15.38
N LYS A 231 -13.83 -18.93 14.50
CA LYS A 231 -14.36 -19.31 13.18
C LYS A 231 -13.24 -19.60 12.18
N GLY A 232 -11.96 -19.48 12.54
CA GLY A 232 -10.82 -19.71 11.65
C GLY A 232 -10.39 -18.48 10.85
N GLY A 233 -10.94 -17.30 11.15
CA GLY A 233 -10.53 -16.04 10.53
C GLY A 233 -9.13 -15.59 10.95
N ILE A 234 -8.51 -14.78 10.10
CA ILE A 234 -7.25 -14.09 10.39
C ILE A 234 -7.57 -12.70 10.95
N ILE A 235 -6.78 -12.24 11.91
CA ILE A 235 -7.03 -10.98 12.64
C ILE A 235 -5.95 -9.97 12.30
N THR A 236 -6.36 -8.76 11.92
CA THR A 236 -5.50 -7.58 11.91
C THR A 236 -6.02 -6.54 12.90
N PHE A 237 -5.10 -5.86 13.59
CA PHE A 237 -5.43 -4.74 14.47
C PHE A 237 -4.58 -3.53 14.10
N GLN A 238 -5.25 -2.41 13.92
CA GLN A 238 -4.63 -1.09 13.97
C GLN A 238 -4.87 -0.44 15.33
N TRP A 239 -4.32 0.76 15.50
CA TRP A 239 -4.52 1.55 16.69
C TRP A 239 -4.58 3.04 16.35
N HIS A 240 -5.79 3.59 16.25
CA HIS A 240 -5.98 5.05 16.27
C HIS A 240 -5.71 5.59 17.67
N TRP A 241 -4.43 5.78 17.96
CA TRP A 241 -3.94 6.13 19.29
C TRP A 241 -4.31 7.58 19.62
N GLY A 242 -5.32 7.81 20.47
CA GLY A 242 -5.61 9.16 20.97
C GLY A 242 -4.46 9.67 21.84
N ALA A 243 -3.94 10.87 21.57
CA ALA A 243 -2.80 11.42 22.29
C ALA A 243 -2.98 11.34 23.82
N PRO A 244 -1.96 10.93 24.61
CA PRO A 244 -2.11 10.71 26.04
C PRO A 244 -2.52 11.98 26.81
N VAL A 245 -2.09 13.14 26.31
CA VAL A 245 -2.36 14.49 26.85
C VAL A 245 -2.41 15.50 25.72
N GLY A 246 -2.81 16.74 26.02
CA GLY A 246 -2.77 17.83 25.06
C GLY A 246 -3.93 17.84 24.08
N LEU A 247 -5.04 17.18 24.41
CA LEU A 247 -6.26 17.24 23.60
C LEU A 247 -6.86 18.63 23.67
N TYR A 248 -7.23 19.20 22.53
CA TYR A 248 -7.89 20.51 22.49
C TYR A 248 -9.31 20.46 23.06
N ASP A 249 -10.04 19.40 22.73
CA ASP A 249 -11.41 19.16 23.19
C ASP A 249 -12.34 20.37 23.01
N THR A 250 -12.34 20.90 21.79
CA THR A 250 -13.21 22.00 21.37
C THR A 250 -14.34 21.48 20.47
N ALA A 251 -15.29 22.35 20.11
CA ALA A 251 -16.36 21.97 19.18
C ALA A 251 -15.83 21.53 17.81
N ASP A 252 -14.78 22.20 17.32
CA ASP A 252 -14.15 21.90 16.02
C ASP A 252 -13.15 20.74 16.11
N HIS A 253 -12.55 20.54 17.29
CA HIS A 253 -11.58 19.48 17.56
C HIS A 253 -11.94 18.70 18.83
N PRO A 254 -13.05 17.94 18.82
CA PRO A 254 -13.51 17.18 19.98
C PRO A 254 -12.51 16.10 20.37
N TRP A 255 -12.48 15.73 21.66
CA TRP A 255 -11.54 14.74 22.21
C TRP A 255 -11.46 13.42 21.41
N TYR A 256 -12.57 12.98 20.80
CA TYR A 256 -12.62 11.73 20.04
C TYR A 256 -11.87 11.81 18.69
N ARG A 257 -11.35 12.99 18.31
CA ARG A 257 -10.42 13.18 17.20
C ARG A 257 -8.96 13.19 17.64
N GLY A 258 -8.65 12.99 18.93
CA GLY A 258 -7.34 13.17 19.53
C GLY A 258 -6.17 12.33 18.98
N PHE A 259 -6.40 11.45 18.01
CA PHE A 259 -5.35 10.79 17.25
C PHE A 259 -4.83 11.67 16.10
N TYR A 260 -5.63 12.61 15.61
CA TYR A 260 -5.21 13.59 14.61
C TYR A 260 -4.30 14.67 15.19
N THR A 261 -3.31 15.08 14.42
CA THR A 261 -2.41 16.20 14.69
C THR A 261 -3.17 17.50 14.89
N ASP A 262 -4.30 17.70 14.19
CA ASP A 262 -5.11 18.90 14.29
C ASP A 262 -5.93 18.99 15.59
N ALA A 263 -6.00 17.92 16.39
CA ALA A 263 -6.82 17.84 17.59
C ALA A 263 -6.00 17.79 18.89
N THR A 264 -4.67 17.96 18.80
CA THR A 264 -3.77 17.91 19.94
C THR A 264 -2.49 18.72 19.77
N ASP A 265 -1.99 19.32 20.86
CA ASP A 265 -0.64 19.89 20.91
C ASP A 265 0.45 18.88 21.30
N PHE A 266 0.10 17.59 21.45
CA PHE A 266 1.04 16.56 21.86
C PHE A 266 2.24 16.48 20.92
N ASN A 267 3.43 16.76 21.47
CA ASN A 267 4.67 16.74 20.71
C ASN A 267 5.47 15.48 21.03
N ILE A 268 5.47 14.54 20.09
CA ILE A 268 6.20 13.27 20.23
C ILE A 268 7.72 13.47 20.32
N GLU A 269 8.30 14.45 19.64
CA GLU A 269 9.74 14.72 19.73
C GLU A 269 10.12 15.14 21.15
N THR A 270 9.35 16.05 21.76
CA THR A 270 9.54 16.46 23.16
C THR A 270 9.34 15.29 24.11
N ALA A 271 8.27 14.50 23.92
CA ALA A 271 8.00 13.34 24.75
C ALA A 271 9.15 12.32 24.72
N LEU A 272 9.77 12.11 23.55
CA LEU A 272 10.88 11.17 23.36
C LEU A 272 12.27 11.72 23.71
N LYS A 273 12.39 13.00 24.09
CA LYS A 273 13.68 13.62 24.43
C LYS A 273 14.26 13.09 25.75
N ASP A 274 13.40 12.78 26.71
CA ASP A 274 13.79 12.33 28.05
C ASP A 274 12.81 11.27 28.56
N THR A 275 13.27 10.05 28.84
CA THR A 275 12.40 8.96 29.29
C THR A 275 11.83 9.14 30.71
N THR A 276 12.26 10.17 31.44
CA THR A 276 11.79 10.47 32.80
C THR A 276 10.68 11.51 32.84
N ASN A 277 10.35 12.14 31.70
CA ASN A 277 9.32 13.17 31.66
C ASN A 277 7.89 12.57 31.75
N ALA A 278 6.93 13.41 32.13
CA ALA A 278 5.54 13.00 32.31
C ALA A 278 4.87 12.52 31.00
N ASN A 279 5.15 13.18 29.87
CA ASN A 279 4.58 12.79 28.58
C ASN A 279 5.06 11.40 28.15
N TYR A 280 6.35 11.09 28.37
CA TYR A 280 6.89 9.75 28.14
C TYR A 280 6.25 8.71 29.06
N THR A 281 6.04 9.05 30.33
CA THR A 281 5.39 8.15 31.29
C THR A 281 3.97 7.79 30.86
N LEU A 282 3.20 8.78 30.37
CA LEU A 282 1.85 8.56 29.87
C LEU A 282 1.82 7.79 28.54
N LEU A 283 2.78 8.06 27.65
CA LEU A 283 2.98 7.28 26.43
C LEU A 283 3.20 5.78 26.76
N ILE A 284 4.08 5.46 27.71
CA ILE A 284 4.31 4.08 28.15
C ILE A 284 3.07 3.49 28.82
N LYS A 285 2.31 4.27 29.58
CA LYS A 285 1.05 3.83 30.20
C LYS A 285 0.05 3.38 29.13
N ASP A 286 -0.13 4.14 28.06
CA ASP A 286 -1.01 3.75 26.95
C ASP A 286 -0.56 2.44 26.30
N ILE A 287 0.75 2.29 26.04
CA ILE A 287 1.31 1.04 25.49
C ILE A 287 1.06 -0.14 26.43
N ASP A 288 1.25 0.05 27.74
CA ASP A 288 1.00 -0.98 28.74
C ASP A 288 -0.49 -1.35 28.83
N THR A 289 -1.39 -0.38 28.66
CA THR A 289 -2.85 -0.61 28.55
C THR A 289 -3.18 -1.47 27.33
N ILE A 290 -2.64 -1.15 26.14
CA ILE A 290 -2.85 -1.98 24.95
C ILE A 290 -2.21 -3.36 25.11
N ALA A 291 -1.09 -3.46 25.82
CA ALA A 291 -0.45 -4.74 26.11
C ALA A 291 -1.36 -5.69 26.92
N VAL A 292 -2.24 -5.17 27.78
CA VAL A 292 -3.23 -5.99 28.50
C VAL A 292 -4.20 -6.65 27.52
N GLU A 293 -4.68 -5.91 26.53
CA GLU A 293 -5.60 -6.41 25.51
C GLU A 293 -4.91 -7.41 24.57
N LEU A 294 -3.69 -7.11 24.12
CA LEU A 294 -2.88 -8.04 23.33
C LEU A 294 -2.58 -9.35 24.09
N LYS A 295 -2.42 -9.30 25.42
CA LYS A 295 -2.24 -10.51 26.25
C LYS A 295 -3.50 -11.37 26.29
N LYS A 296 -4.70 -10.79 26.24
CA LYS A 296 -5.95 -11.57 26.13
C LYS A 296 -5.99 -12.35 24.82
N LEU A 297 -5.63 -11.71 23.71
CA LEU A 297 -5.53 -12.36 22.39
C LEU A 297 -4.45 -13.45 22.38
N GLN A 298 -3.28 -13.20 22.98
CA GLN A 298 -2.24 -14.21 23.12
C GLN A 298 -2.72 -15.41 23.94
N ALA A 299 -3.39 -15.18 25.08
CA ALA A 299 -3.93 -16.24 25.93
C ALA A 299 -5.03 -17.06 25.21
N ALA A 300 -5.78 -16.43 24.31
CA ALA A 300 -6.75 -17.08 23.44
C ALA A 300 -6.12 -17.78 22.21
N ALA A 301 -4.79 -17.86 22.12
CA ALA A 301 -4.04 -18.40 20.98
C ALA A 301 -4.39 -17.71 19.65
N VAL A 302 -4.64 -16.39 19.69
CA VAL A 302 -4.92 -15.58 18.50
C VAL A 302 -3.65 -14.85 18.07
N PRO A 303 -3.05 -15.21 16.93
CA PRO A 303 -2.01 -14.40 16.32
C PRO A 303 -2.63 -13.18 15.62
N ILE A 304 -1.90 -12.07 15.60
CA ILE A 304 -2.41 -10.79 15.12
C ILE A 304 -1.41 -10.20 14.12
N ILE A 305 -1.91 -9.74 12.97
CA ILE A 305 -1.20 -8.76 12.14
C ILE A 305 -1.38 -7.41 12.85
N PHE A 306 -0.34 -6.94 13.52
CA PHE A 306 -0.38 -5.75 14.35
C PHE A 306 0.26 -4.58 13.59
N ARG A 307 -0.58 -3.59 13.28
CA ARG A 307 -0.24 -2.43 12.44
C ARG A 307 -0.37 -1.12 13.23
N PRO A 308 0.49 -0.87 14.23
CA PRO A 308 0.47 0.39 14.97
C PRO A 308 1.13 1.51 14.16
N LEU A 309 0.85 2.76 14.55
CA LEU A 309 1.44 3.95 13.93
C LEU A 309 1.21 4.01 12.40
N HIS A 310 0.03 3.59 11.95
CA HIS A 310 -0.30 3.57 10.53
C HIS A 310 -0.30 4.96 9.91
N GLU A 311 -0.08 5.03 8.60
CA GLU A 311 -0.07 6.26 7.80
C GLU A 311 0.88 7.35 8.34
N ALA A 312 1.96 6.97 9.02
CA ALA A 312 2.85 7.91 9.69
C ALA A 312 3.39 9.00 8.75
N GLU A 313 3.71 8.64 7.50
CA GLU A 313 4.24 9.57 6.51
C GLU A 313 3.28 10.69 6.09
N GLY A 314 1.98 10.50 6.30
CA GLY A 314 0.95 11.51 6.03
C GLY A 314 0.99 12.70 6.99
N GLY A 315 1.50 12.49 8.21
CA GLY A 315 1.63 13.54 9.23
C GLY A 315 0.32 14.03 9.86
N TRP A 316 -0.84 13.56 9.36
CA TRP A 316 -2.15 13.89 9.92
C TRP A 316 -2.42 13.22 11.27
N PHE A 317 -1.69 12.17 11.63
CA PHE A 317 -1.69 11.61 12.98
C PHE A 317 -0.49 12.09 13.80
N TRP A 318 -0.68 12.26 15.11
CA TRP A 318 0.34 12.92 15.96
C TRP A 318 1.69 12.19 15.97
N TRP A 319 1.71 10.87 15.74
CA TRP A 319 2.95 10.08 15.69
C TRP A 319 3.80 10.38 14.44
N GLY A 320 3.18 10.90 13.38
CA GLY A 320 3.85 11.39 12.16
C GLY A 320 4.12 12.89 12.16
N ALA A 321 3.55 13.67 13.08
CA ALA A 321 3.57 15.13 13.03
C ALA A 321 4.98 15.78 13.12
N LYS A 322 5.99 15.04 13.59
CA LYS A 322 7.37 15.52 13.77
C LYS A 322 8.38 14.83 12.87
N GLY A 323 7.90 14.25 11.76
CA GLY A 323 8.74 13.64 10.74
C GLY A 323 9.19 12.21 11.06
N PRO A 324 10.05 11.63 10.21
CA PRO A 324 10.34 10.20 10.22
C PRO A 324 11.13 9.71 11.44
N GLU A 325 12.07 10.51 11.97
CA GLU A 325 12.94 10.04 13.06
C GLU A 325 12.18 9.81 14.38
N PRO A 326 11.32 10.73 14.86
CA PRO A 326 10.48 10.46 16.02
C PRO A 326 9.55 9.26 15.83
N ALA A 327 8.95 9.09 14.64
CA ALA A 327 8.07 7.96 14.32
C ALA A 327 8.81 6.61 14.39
N LYS A 328 10.00 6.51 13.77
CA LYS A 328 10.85 5.30 13.84
C LYS A 328 11.34 5.03 15.28
N LYS A 329 11.62 6.08 16.06
CA LYS A 329 11.98 5.92 17.48
C LYS A 329 10.80 5.35 18.28
N LEU A 330 9.58 5.84 18.04
CA LEU A 330 8.36 5.33 18.68
C LEU A 330 8.06 3.88 18.28
N TRP A 331 8.24 3.51 17.01
CA TRP A 331 8.13 2.12 16.54
C TRP A 331 9.03 1.17 17.34
N ASN A 332 10.30 1.55 17.54
CA ASN A 332 11.24 0.75 18.33
C ASN A 332 10.83 0.66 19.81
N ILE A 333 10.25 1.72 20.39
CA ILE A 333 9.72 1.71 21.77
C ILE A 333 8.54 0.75 21.89
N LEU A 334 7.60 0.78 20.94
CA LEU A 334 6.49 -0.18 20.88
C LEU A 334 7.01 -1.61 20.80
N TYR A 335 7.95 -1.87 19.88
CA TYR A 335 8.54 -3.20 19.73
C TYR A 335 9.20 -3.68 21.01
N ASP A 336 10.04 -2.85 21.63
CA ASP A 336 10.74 -3.21 22.85
C ASP A 336 9.77 -3.40 24.03
N ARG A 337 8.78 -2.53 24.18
CA ARG A 337 7.82 -2.62 25.29
C ARG A 337 6.87 -3.80 25.12
N LEU A 338 6.30 -4.01 23.95
CA LEU A 338 5.32 -5.08 23.70
C LEU A 338 6.00 -6.44 23.56
N THR A 339 7.02 -6.55 22.70
CA THR A 339 7.68 -7.82 22.40
C THR A 339 8.68 -8.22 23.50
N LYS A 340 9.59 -7.32 23.89
CA LYS A 340 10.68 -7.67 24.82
C LYS A 340 10.24 -7.60 26.28
N TYR A 341 9.54 -6.56 26.70
CA TYR A 341 9.13 -6.38 28.10
C TYR A 341 7.86 -7.18 28.43
N HIS A 342 6.76 -7.00 27.68
CA HIS A 342 5.48 -7.70 27.91
C HIS A 342 5.42 -9.14 27.39
N LYS A 343 6.44 -9.59 26.65
CA LYS A 343 6.53 -10.96 26.09
C LYS A 343 5.34 -11.32 25.21
N LEU A 344 4.87 -10.37 24.40
CA LEU A 344 3.87 -10.62 23.37
C LEU A 344 4.56 -11.25 22.16
N ASN A 345 4.34 -12.55 22.01
CA ASN A 345 4.94 -13.42 21.01
C ASN A 345 3.93 -13.86 19.93
N ASN A 346 2.70 -13.36 19.98
CA ASN A 346 1.64 -13.62 19.01
C ASN A 346 1.51 -12.53 17.92
N LEU A 347 2.42 -11.55 17.89
CA LEU A 347 2.36 -10.40 16.98
C LEU A 347 3.18 -10.63 15.71
N ILE A 348 2.60 -10.25 14.57
CA ILE A 348 3.26 -10.05 13.28
C ILE A 348 3.26 -8.55 13.01
N TRP A 349 4.43 -7.93 12.98
CA TRP A 349 4.58 -6.47 12.92
C TRP A 349 4.46 -5.95 11.49
N GLU A 350 3.43 -5.15 11.21
CA GLU A 350 3.15 -4.60 9.89
C GLU A 350 3.39 -3.08 9.86
N TRP A 351 4.28 -2.63 8.96
CA TRP A 351 4.61 -1.22 8.78
C TRP A 351 3.82 -0.59 7.64
N ASN A 352 3.32 0.63 7.83
CA ASN A 352 2.41 1.29 6.90
C ASN A 352 2.87 2.71 6.54
N SER A 353 3.95 2.79 5.75
CA SER A 353 4.42 4.01 5.06
C SER A 353 5.35 3.56 3.93
N VAL A 354 5.21 4.18 2.75
CA VAL A 354 5.88 3.77 1.52
C VAL A 354 7.22 4.48 1.33
N ALA A 355 7.34 5.73 1.79
CA ALA A 355 8.54 6.53 1.62
C ALA A 355 9.72 5.99 2.43
N ALA A 356 10.85 5.79 1.75
CA ALA A 356 12.06 5.18 2.33
C ALA A 356 12.58 5.90 3.58
N ALA A 357 12.39 7.22 3.70
CA ALA A 357 12.81 7.99 4.87
C ALA A 357 12.12 7.53 6.18
N TRP A 358 10.89 7.03 6.06
CA TRP A 358 10.05 6.61 7.18
C TRP A 358 10.25 5.14 7.57
N TYR A 359 10.83 4.33 6.69
CA TYR A 359 10.94 2.90 6.89
C TYR A 359 11.89 2.54 8.06
N PRO A 360 11.43 1.78 9.08
CA PRO A 360 12.26 1.43 10.23
C PRO A 360 13.31 0.35 9.92
N GLY A 361 13.19 -0.36 8.80
CA GLY A 361 14.15 -1.35 8.32
C GLY A 361 13.65 -2.80 8.31
N ASN A 362 14.23 -3.62 7.44
CA ASN A 362 13.82 -5.03 7.24
C ASN A 362 13.97 -5.90 8.50
N ASP A 363 14.83 -5.56 9.46
CA ASP A 363 14.99 -6.30 10.72
C ASP A 363 13.98 -5.86 11.80
N LYS A 364 13.11 -4.88 11.50
CA LYS A 364 12.14 -4.29 12.42
C LYS A 364 10.68 -4.53 12.05
N VAL A 365 10.41 -5.15 10.90
CA VAL A 365 9.05 -5.41 10.39
C VAL A 365 8.92 -6.85 9.88
N ASP A 366 7.75 -7.45 10.04
CA ASP A 366 7.41 -8.73 9.41
C ASP A 366 6.74 -8.52 8.05
N LEU A 367 5.82 -7.55 7.97
CA LEU A 367 5.07 -7.15 6.77
C LEU A 367 5.24 -5.66 6.50
N VAL A 368 4.99 -5.26 5.25
CA VAL A 368 4.77 -3.86 4.89
C VAL A 368 3.42 -3.71 4.20
N SER A 369 2.82 -2.54 4.33
CA SER A 369 1.52 -2.25 3.74
C SER A 369 1.38 -0.80 3.30
N ALA A 370 0.30 -0.53 2.58
CA ALA A 370 -0.14 0.81 2.25
C ALA A 370 -1.67 0.90 2.34
N ASP A 371 -2.13 2.13 2.49
CA ASP A 371 -3.54 2.50 2.57
C ASP A 371 -3.86 3.41 1.38
N PHE A 372 -4.98 3.17 0.69
CA PHE A 372 -5.35 4.00 -0.47
C PHE A 372 -6.86 4.11 -0.70
N TYR A 373 -7.27 5.33 -1.03
CA TYR A 373 -8.67 5.76 -1.05
C TYR A 373 -9.01 6.50 -2.35
N ASN A 374 -8.92 5.79 -3.47
CA ASN A 374 -9.26 6.32 -4.80
C ASN A 374 -10.65 5.83 -5.23
N GLN A 375 -11.67 6.68 -5.11
CA GLN A 375 -13.06 6.28 -5.37
C GLN A 375 -13.28 5.81 -6.80
N GLY A 376 -13.81 4.58 -6.94
CA GLY A 376 -14.12 3.97 -8.24
C GLY A 376 -12.90 3.48 -9.01
N ASP A 377 -11.68 3.67 -8.47
CA ASP A 377 -10.49 3.05 -9.01
C ASP A 377 -10.36 1.62 -8.49
N HIS A 378 -10.71 0.67 -9.35
CA HIS A 378 -10.56 -0.77 -9.08
C HIS A 378 -9.24 -1.34 -9.62
N GLY A 379 -8.28 -0.43 -9.87
CA GLY A 379 -6.92 -0.68 -10.30
C GLY A 379 -6.10 -1.52 -9.32
N PRO A 380 -4.98 -2.11 -9.78
CA PRO A 380 -4.14 -2.97 -8.95
C PRO A 380 -3.22 -2.19 -7.98
N ASN A 381 -3.23 -0.86 -8.02
CA ASN A 381 -2.31 0.01 -7.27
C ASN A 381 -0.82 -0.42 -7.41
N SER A 382 -0.44 -0.80 -8.63
CA SER A 382 0.85 -1.44 -8.94
C SER A 382 2.06 -0.56 -8.64
N VAL A 383 1.93 0.76 -8.77
CA VAL A 383 3.00 1.73 -8.43
C VAL A 383 3.35 1.61 -6.95
N THR A 384 2.35 1.69 -6.07
CA THR A 384 2.53 1.55 -4.63
C THR A 384 3.09 0.19 -4.25
N TYR A 385 2.57 -0.88 -4.85
CA TYR A 385 3.08 -2.24 -4.65
C TYR A 385 4.58 -2.36 -5.02
N ASN A 386 4.97 -1.83 -6.18
CA ASN A 386 6.35 -1.86 -6.65
C ASN A 386 7.29 -1.00 -5.78
N SER A 387 6.81 0.13 -5.27
CA SER A 387 7.57 0.95 -4.31
C SER A 387 7.85 0.18 -3.02
N LEU A 388 6.87 -0.53 -2.47
CA LEU A 388 7.06 -1.39 -1.29
C LEU A 388 7.96 -2.60 -1.57
N LEU A 389 7.86 -3.16 -2.77
CA LEU A 389 8.75 -4.23 -3.22
C LEU A 389 10.22 -3.76 -3.25
N ALA A 390 10.46 -2.59 -3.84
CA ALA A 390 11.78 -1.98 -3.89
C ALA A 390 12.28 -1.61 -2.48
N LEU A 391 11.42 -1.00 -1.65
CA LEU A 391 11.74 -0.61 -0.28
C LEU A 391 12.28 -1.76 0.56
N THR A 392 11.69 -2.94 0.38
CA THR A 392 12.02 -4.14 1.17
C THR A 392 13.00 -5.07 0.48
N ASN A 393 13.45 -4.73 -0.74
CA ASN A 393 14.20 -5.61 -1.63
C ASN A 393 13.53 -6.97 -1.84
N ASP A 394 12.19 -7.00 -1.92
CA ASP A 394 11.36 -8.20 -2.11
C ASP A 394 11.53 -9.26 -0.99
N THR A 395 11.97 -8.85 0.20
CA THR A 395 12.19 -9.77 1.34
C THR A 395 11.02 -9.82 2.32
N LYS A 396 10.02 -8.95 2.14
CA LYS A 396 8.83 -8.82 2.98
C LYS A 396 7.56 -9.04 2.18
N ILE A 397 6.56 -9.61 2.84
CA ILE A 397 5.21 -9.74 2.32
C ILE A 397 4.55 -8.35 2.33
N ILE A 398 3.80 -8.04 1.27
CA ILE A 398 3.19 -6.73 1.04
C ILE A 398 1.66 -6.85 1.08
N ALA A 399 0.97 -5.95 1.80
CA ALA A 399 -0.49 -5.94 1.95
C ALA A 399 -1.14 -4.58 1.63
N ALA A 400 -2.40 -4.60 1.18
CA ALA A 400 -3.24 -3.42 1.06
C ALA A 400 -4.07 -3.31 2.34
N ALA A 401 -3.52 -2.66 3.36
CA ALA A 401 -4.04 -2.74 4.73
C ALA A 401 -5.35 -1.97 4.92
N GLU A 402 -5.54 -0.89 4.18
CA GLU A 402 -6.83 -0.23 4.00
C GLU A 402 -7.05 0.10 2.52
N VAL A 403 -8.24 -0.21 2.01
CA VAL A 403 -8.67 0.19 0.67
C VAL A 403 -10.05 0.81 0.70
N GLY A 404 -10.23 1.90 -0.05
CA GLY A 404 -11.56 2.44 -0.33
C GLY A 404 -12.29 1.61 -1.38
N SER A 405 -11.68 1.41 -2.53
CA SER A 405 -12.21 0.61 -3.64
C SER A 405 -11.48 -0.75 -3.74
N VAL A 406 -12.23 -1.83 -3.91
CA VAL A 406 -11.66 -3.17 -4.08
C VAL A 406 -10.94 -3.29 -5.42
N MET A 407 -9.87 -4.08 -5.46
CA MET A 407 -9.04 -4.26 -6.64
C MET A 407 -9.51 -5.44 -7.49
N GLU A 408 -9.53 -5.28 -8.81
CA GLU A 408 -9.92 -6.32 -9.75
C GLU A 408 -8.89 -7.47 -9.83
N PRO A 409 -9.27 -8.73 -9.56
CA PRO A 409 -8.34 -9.87 -9.59
C PRO A 409 -7.60 -10.04 -10.92
N ASP A 410 -8.26 -9.77 -12.06
CA ASP A 410 -7.63 -9.87 -13.37
C ASP A 410 -6.55 -8.81 -13.58
N GLN A 411 -6.76 -7.60 -13.05
CA GLN A 411 -5.75 -6.55 -13.09
C GLN A 411 -4.60 -6.84 -12.11
N LEU A 412 -4.89 -7.34 -10.92
CA LEU A 412 -3.86 -7.80 -9.97
C LEU A 412 -2.91 -8.81 -10.63
N LYS A 413 -3.47 -9.84 -11.29
CA LYS A 413 -2.68 -10.84 -12.02
C LYS A 413 -1.89 -10.24 -13.18
N ALA A 414 -2.52 -9.39 -13.99
CA ALA A 414 -1.88 -8.84 -15.18
C ALA A 414 -0.72 -7.88 -14.87
N TYR A 415 -0.86 -7.10 -13.80
CA TYR A 415 0.17 -6.18 -13.32
C TYR A 415 1.16 -6.83 -12.34
N GLN A 416 0.94 -8.11 -12.00
CA GLN A 416 1.73 -8.83 -10.99
C GLN A 416 1.80 -8.03 -9.68
N ALA A 417 0.66 -7.48 -9.26
CA ALA A 417 0.51 -6.74 -8.01
C ALA A 417 0.03 -7.72 -6.93
N ASP A 418 0.97 -8.51 -6.41
CA ASP A 418 0.67 -9.64 -5.55
C ASP A 418 0.42 -9.25 -4.08
N TRP A 419 -0.48 -8.30 -3.83
CA TRP A 419 -0.94 -7.97 -2.48
C TRP A 419 -1.44 -9.24 -1.77
N VAL A 420 -0.94 -9.51 -0.55
CA VAL A 420 -1.30 -10.74 0.18
C VAL A 420 -2.73 -10.69 0.72
N TYR A 421 -3.22 -9.50 1.02
CA TYR A 421 -4.59 -9.23 1.40
C TYR A 421 -5.01 -7.80 1.02
N PHE A 422 -6.32 -7.58 0.92
CA PHE A 422 -6.93 -6.26 0.98
C PHE A 422 -7.89 -6.19 2.18
N ALA A 423 -8.05 -5.03 2.81
CA ALA A 423 -9.13 -4.83 3.77
C ALA A 423 -9.90 -3.54 3.48
N VAL A 424 -11.18 -3.66 3.14
CA VAL A 424 -12.00 -2.50 2.79
C VAL A 424 -12.34 -1.73 4.06
N TRP A 425 -12.26 -0.40 4.01
CA TRP A 425 -12.72 0.43 5.12
C TRP A 425 -14.24 0.31 5.32
N SER A 426 -14.69 0.77 6.48
CA SER A 426 -16.07 0.63 6.95
C SER A 426 -17.04 1.57 6.21
N ALA A 427 -18.32 1.55 6.56
CA ALA A 427 -19.32 2.53 6.13
C ALA A 427 -19.49 2.66 4.61
N GLU A 428 -19.37 3.86 4.06
CA GLU A 428 -19.65 4.19 2.65
C GLU A 428 -18.72 3.45 1.68
N TYR A 429 -17.51 3.09 2.12
CA TYR A 429 -16.53 2.40 1.30
C TYR A 429 -17.02 1.01 0.91
N ILE A 430 -17.56 0.23 1.85
CA ILE A 430 -18.07 -1.12 1.58
C ILE A 430 -19.57 -1.17 1.25
N SER A 431 -20.40 -0.38 1.95
CA SER A 431 -21.87 -0.52 1.92
C SER A 431 -22.60 0.62 1.21
N GLY A 432 -21.89 1.68 0.81
CA GLY A 432 -22.49 2.87 0.19
C GLY A 432 -22.73 2.75 -1.32
N GLY A 433 -22.14 1.77 -1.99
CA GLY A 433 -22.34 1.49 -3.42
C GLY A 433 -21.55 2.39 -4.38
N SER A 434 -21.15 3.60 -3.96
CA SER A 434 -20.39 4.56 -4.78
C SER A 434 -18.92 4.18 -4.94
N TRP A 435 -18.31 3.63 -3.89
CA TRP A 435 -16.94 3.14 -3.90
C TRP A 435 -16.85 1.74 -4.49
N ASN A 436 -17.79 0.88 -4.10
CA ASN A 436 -17.87 -0.52 -4.52
C ASN A 436 -19.35 -0.89 -4.71
N SER A 437 -19.75 -1.18 -5.95
CA SER A 437 -21.12 -1.66 -6.19
C SER A 437 -21.31 -3.09 -5.66
N LEU A 438 -22.54 -3.45 -5.29
CA LEU A 438 -22.81 -4.80 -4.77
C LEU A 438 -22.48 -5.89 -5.80
N ASP A 439 -22.75 -5.63 -7.09
CA ASP A 439 -22.45 -6.58 -8.17
C ASP A 439 -20.93 -6.76 -8.37
N LEU A 440 -20.16 -5.68 -8.25
CA LEU A 440 -18.71 -5.74 -8.24
C LEU A 440 -18.21 -6.60 -7.07
N LEU A 441 -18.70 -6.35 -5.85
CA LEU A 441 -18.30 -7.11 -4.66
C LEU A 441 -18.59 -8.60 -4.83
N LYS A 442 -19.80 -8.96 -5.29
CA LYS A 442 -20.17 -10.37 -5.57
C LYS A 442 -19.24 -11.02 -6.58
N ARG A 443 -18.89 -10.30 -7.65
CA ARG A 443 -17.97 -10.80 -8.67
C ARG A 443 -16.55 -11.01 -8.14
N ILE A 444 -16.03 -10.06 -7.35
CA ILE A 444 -14.68 -10.15 -6.78
C ILE A 444 -14.60 -11.29 -5.75
N TYR A 445 -15.56 -11.38 -4.84
CA TYR A 445 -15.60 -12.45 -3.82
C TYR A 445 -15.92 -13.84 -4.40
N ALA A 446 -16.40 -13.93 -5.64
CA ALA A 446 -16.57 -15.19 -6.36
C ALA A 446 -15.32 -15.62 -7.15
N SER A 447 -14.27 -14.80 -7.19
CA SER A 447 -13.04 -15.13 -7.91
C SER A 447 -12.21 -16.17 -7.14
N ASP A 448 -11.77 -17.23 -7.82
CA ASP A 448 -10.83 -18.20 -7.26
C ASP A 448 -9.50 -17.57 -6.79
N TYR A 449 -9.19 -16.34 -7.22
CA TYR A 449 -7.99 -15.62 -6.78
C TYR A 449 -8.16 -15.01 -5.37
N VAL A 450 -9.40 -14.73 -4.96
CA VAL A 450 -9.74 -14.05 -3.71
C VAL A 450 -10.21 -15.07 -2.68
N LEU A 451 -9.38 -15.31 -1.67
CA LEU A 451 -9.68 -16.27 -0.61
C LEU A 451 -10.61 -15.65 0.43
N THR A 452 -11.66 -16.40 0.76
CA THR A 452 -12.70 -16.09 1.75
C THR A 452 -12.59 -17.04 2.95
N LEU A 453 -13.36 -16.79 4.02
CA LEU A 453 -13.22 -17.52 5.28
C LEU A 453 -13.34 -19.04 5.14
N ASP A 454 -14.22 -19.54 4.27
CA ASP A 454 -14.41 -20.97 4.01
C ASP A 454 -13.21 -21.63 3.34
N GLU A 455 -12.44 -20.87 2.55
CA GLU A 455 -11.32 -21.37 1.76
C GLU A 455 -10.01 -21.42 2.54
N ILE A 456 -9.93 -20.70 3.67
CA ILE A 456 -8.72 -20.63 4.51
C ILE A 456 -8.78 -21.56 5.73
N LYS A 457 -9.83 -22.39 5.86
CA LYS A 457 -10.01 -23.24 7.03
C LYS A 457 -8.79 -24.16 7.23
N GLY A 458 -8.28 -24.17 8.46
CA GLY A 458 -7.13 -25.00 8.83
C GLY A 458 -5.76 -24.38 8.51
N TRP A 459 -5.70 -23.11 8.08
CA TRP A 459 -4.44 -22.41 7.80
C TRP A 459 -3.39 -22.54 8.93
N LYS A 460 -3.81 -22.59 10.20
CA LYS A 460 -2.91 -22.80 11.35
C LYS A 460 -2.11 -24.10 11.33
N LYS A 461 -2.48 -25.08 10.48
CA LYS A 461 -1.81 -26.38 10.36
C LYS A 461 -0.79 -26.44 9.21
N THR A 462 -0.57 -25.33 8.49
CA THR A 462 0.25 -25.29 7.27
C THR A 462 1.75 -25.36 7.49
#